data_AF-A0A067EHR2-F1
#
_entry.id   AF-A0A067EHR2-F1
#
_cell.length_a   1.000
_cell.length_b   1.000
_cell.length_c   1.000
_cell.angle_alpha   90.00
_cell.angle_beta   90.00
_cell.angle_gamma   90.00
#
_symmetry.space_group_name_H-M   'P 1'
#
loop_
_entity.id
_entity.type
_entity.pdbx_description
1 polymer ?
#
loop_
_entity_poly.entity_id
_entity_poly.type
_entity_poly.pdbx_seq_one_letter_code
_entity_poly.pdbx_strand_id
1 'polypeptide(L)'
;MGACFVFVLKLVVLYVDFKLDESYTPSKISVRAGDGFHNLKEIKTVELVKPTGWVYISLSGNDPRDTFVNTFMLQIVVLSNHLNGRDTHVRQIKIYGPRPNPIPHQQFQFTSSEFITYSTVR
;
A
#
# COMPACT_ATOMS: atom_id res chain seq x y z
N MET A 1 -7.11 -28.19 -4.20
CA MET A 1 -6.23 -27.14 -4.76
C MET A 1 -6.35 -25.93 -3.85
N GLY A 2 -5.31 -25.61 -3.07
CA GLY A 2 -5.37 -24.54 -2.08
C GLY A 2 -5.44 -23.17 -2.77
N ALA A 3 -6.29 -22.27 -2.27
CA ALA A 3 -6.33 -20.89 -2.74
C ALA A 3 -4.95 -20.25 -2.53
N CYS A 4 -4.27 -19.92 -3.62
CA CYS A 4 -3.02 -19.19 -3.58
C CYS A 4 -3.37 -17.74 -3.22
N PHE A 5 -3.07 -17.32 -1.99
CA PHE A 5 -3.40 -15.97 -1.50
C PHE A 5 -2.44 -14.95 -2.12
N VAL A 6 -2.82 -14.38 -3.26
CA VAL A 6 -2.15 -13.23 -3.88
C VAL A 6 -2.73 -11.94 -3.29
N PHE A 7 -1.89 -11.08 -2.72
CA PHE A 7 -2.31 -9.75 -2.31
C PHE A 7 -2.45 -8.85 -3.54
N VAL A 8 -3.57 -8.16 -3.65
CA VAL A 8 -3.80 -7.11 -4.65
C VAL A 8 -3.74 -5.78 -3.93
N LEU A 9 -2.70 -4.99 -4.18
CA LEU A 9 -2.38 -3.78 -3.43
C LEU A 9 -2.45 -2.54 -4.33
N LYS A 10 -2.90 -1.42 -3.77
CA LYS A 10 -2.98 -0.13 -4.48
C LYS A 10 -2.20 0.97 -3.77
N LEU A 11 -2.21 0.96 -2.44
CA LEU A 11 -1.75 2.10 -1.66
C LEU A 11 -1.12 1.64 -0.34
N VAL A 12 0.06 2.19 -0.04
CA VAL A 12 0.70 2.10 1.26
C VAL A 12 0.60 3.46 1.92
N VAL A 13 0.20 3.51 3.18
CA VAL A 13 0.11 4.74 3.96
C VAL A 13 0.91 4.58 5.25
N LEU A 14 1.76 5.56 5.52
CA LEU A 14 2.64 5.58 6.68
C LEU A 14 2.32 6.81 7.52
N TYR A 15 2.30 6.67 8.85
CA TYR A 15 2.28 7.84 9.74
C TYR A 15 3.69 8.08 10.28
N VAL A 16 4.25 9.24 9.93
CA VAL A 16 5.59 9.69 10.34
C VAL A 16 5.53 11.17 10.70
N ASP A 17 6.32 11.59 11.69
CA ASP A 17 6.29 12.98 12.17
C ASP A 17 7.69 13.50 12.50
N PHE A 18 8.22 14.35 11.61
CA PHE A 18 9.54 14.93 11.78
C PHE A 18 9.67 15.78 13.04
N LYS A 19 8.61 16.47 13.48
CA LYS A 19 8.68 17.35 14.64
C LYS A 19 8.79 16.57 15.94
N LEU A 20 8.24 15.36 15.96
CA LEU A 20 8.27 14.49 17.15
C LEU A 20 9.47 13.54 17.15
N ASP A 21 9.93 13.11 15.97
CA ASP A 21 10.91 12.03 15.83
C ASP A 21 12.28 12.47 15.30
N GLU A 22 12.42 13.68 14.75
CA GLU A 22 13.68 14.26 14.25
C GLU A 22 14.53 13.28 13.40
N SER A 23 15.64 12.77 13.94
CA SER A 23 16.57 11.85 13.27
C SER A 23 16.00 10.44 13.08
N TYR A 24 14.97 10.05 13.83
CA TYR A 24 14.27 8.77 13.67
C TYR A 24 13.25 8.80 12.52
N THR A 25 13.06 9.95 11.87
CA THR A 25 12.10 10.09 10.77
C THR A 25 12.71 9.61 9.46
N PRO A 26 12.06 8.70 8.72
CA PRO A 26 12.56 8.25 7.43
C PRO A 26 12.59 9.39 6.42
N SER A 27 13.72 9.53 5.72
CA SER A 27 13.93 10.50 4.64
C SER A 27 13.81 9.87 3.26
N LYS A 28 14.03 8.56 3.14
CA LYS A 28 13.89 7.81 1.89
C LYS A 28 13.36 6.41 2.14
N ILE A 29 12.31 6.05 1.43
CA ILE A 29 11.63 4.75 1.54
C ILE A 29 11.54 4.10 0.17
N SER A 30 11.85 2.82 0.10
CA SER A 30 11.66 1.96 -1.08
C SER A 30 10.57 0.92 -0.77
N VAL A 31 9.62 0.79 -1.69
CA VAL A 31 8.58 -0.24 -1.65
C VAL A 31 8.89 -1.28 -2.70
N ARG A 32 8.95 -2.54 -2.27
CA ARG A 32 9.31 -3.69 -3.10
C ARG A 32 8.24 -4.77 -3.02
N ALA A 33 8.09 -5.53 -4.09
CA ALA A 33 7.17 -6.66 -4.14
C ALA A 33 7.76 -7.85 -4.89
N GLY A 34 7.28 -9.05 -4.55
CA GLY A 34 7.71 -10.30 -5.18
C GLY A 34 6.92 -11.50 -4.68
N ASP A 35 7.44 -12.68 -4.95
CA ASP A 35 6.85 -13.95 -4.49
C ASP A 35 7.53 -14.47 -3.20
N GLY A 36 8.72 -13.95 -2.88
CA GLY A 36 9.47 -14.26 -1.67
C GLY A 36 10.73 -13.41 -1.52
N PHE A 37 11.47 -13.60 -0.44
CA PHE A 37 12.62 -12.74 -0.08
C PHE A 37 13.69 -12.59 -1.16
N HIS A 38 13.89 -13.60 -2.01
CA HIS A 38 14.95 -13.64 -3.01
C HIS A 38 14.55 -12.99 -4.36
N ASN A 39 13.28 -12.66 -4.57
CA ASN A 39 12.79 -12.13 -5.84
C ASN A 39 12.04 -10.79 -5.72
N LEU A 40 12.22 -10.08 -4.61
CA LEU A 40 11.67 -8.75 -4.40
C LEU A 40 12.24 -7.75 -5.42
N LYS A 41 11.36 -7.09 -6.17
CA LYS A 41 11.70 -6.00 -7.08
C LYS A 41 11.20 -4.68 -6.52
N GLU A 42 12.01 -3.64 -6.66
CA GLU A 42 11.60 -2.28 -6.29
C GLU A 42 10.51 -1.78 -7.25
N ILE A 43 9.38 -1.42 -6.68
CA ILE A 43 8.24 -0.85 -7.40
C ILE A 43 8.34 0.67 -7.39
N LYS A 44 8.67 1.23 -6.23
CA LYS A 44 8.64 2.68 -6.02
C LYS A 44 9.57 3.11 -4.92
N THR A 45 10.28 4.20 -5.17
CA THR A 45 11.09 4.89 -4.17
C THR A 45 10.54 6.30 -3.98
N VAL A 46 10.42 6.72 -2.72
CA VAL A 46 9.87 8.02 -2.32
C VAL A 46 10.84 8.70 -1.37
N GLU A 47 11.09 9.99 -1.61
CA GLU A 47 11.83 10.86 -0.70
C GLU A 47 10.86 11.71 0.11
N LEU A 48 11.12 11.81 1.41
CA LEU A 48 10.29 12.51 2.38
C LEU A 48 11.09 13.70 2.91
N VAL A 49 10.51 14.90 2.83
CA VAL A 49 11.16 16.14 3.27
C VAL A 49 10.43 16.65 4.50
N LYS A 50 10.93 16.27 5.70
CA LYS A 50 10.36 16.65 7.00
C LYS A 50 8.83 16.39 7.06
N PRO A 51 8.38 15.16 6.77
CA PRO A 51 6.96 14.84 6.72
C PRO A 51 6.30 15.02 8.09
N THR A 52 5.03 15.42 8.11
CA THR A 52 4.22 15.49 9.33
C THR A 52 2.85 14.89 9.06
N GLY A 53 2.54 13.75 9.67
CA GLY A 53 1.26 13.06 9.55
C GLY A 53 1.28 11.89 8.56
N TRP A 54 0.15 11.70 7.85
CA TRP A 54 -0.03 10.59 6.93
C TRP A 54 0.65 10.84 5.58
N VAL A 55 1.53 9.93 5.20
CA VAL A 55 2.21 9.88 3.90
C VAL A 55 1.57 8.80 3.05
N TYR A 56 1.12 9.16 1.85
CA TYR A 56 0.40 8.28 0.92
C TYR A 56 1.32 7.88 -0.24
N ILE A 57 1.62 6.59 -0.36
CA ILE A 57 2.49 6.02 -1.39
C ILE A 57 1.64 5.17 -2.34
N SER A 58 1.23 5.74 -3.47
CA SER A 58 0.52 4.99 -4.51
C SER A 58 1.44 3.96 -5.14
N LEU A 59 0.99 2.70 -5.22
CA LEU A 59 1.69 1.59 -5.87
C LEU A 59 1.33 1.45 -7.35
N SER A 60 0.39 2.26 -7.86
CA SER A 60 0.02 2.26 -9.26
C SER A 60 1.18 2.70 -10.16
N GLY A 61 1.36 2.02 -11.29
CA GLY A 61 2.27 2.43 -12.35
C GLY A 61 1.77 3.64 -13.16
N ASN A 62 2.50 3.97 -14.21
CA ASN A 62 2.13 5.04 -15.15
C ASN A 62 1.04 4.61 -16.15
N ASP A 63 0.92 3.31 -16.44
CA ASP A 63 -0.11 2.77 -17.32
C ASP A 63 -1.38 2.47 -16.49
N PRO A 64 -2.59 2.84 -16.97
CA PRO A 64 -3.85 2.44 -16.34
C PRO A 64 -3.98 0.94 -16.09
N ARG A 65 -3.31 0.10 -16.87
CA ARG A 65 -3.29 -1.36 -16.68
C ARG A 65 -2.51 -1.78 -15.44
N ASP A 66 -1.57 -0.96 -14.97
CA ASP A 66 -0.77 -1.17 -13.76
C ASP A 66 -1.40 -0.47 -12.55
N THR A 67 -2.73 -0.49 -12.46
CA THR A 67 -3.45 0.15 -11.34
C THR A 67 -3.20 -0.56 -10.00
N PHE A 68 -2.88 -1.86 -10.03
CA PHE A 68 -2.69 -2.69 -8.84
C PHE A 68 -1.40 -3.52 -8.92
N VAL A 69 -0.79 -3.72 -7.75
CA VAL A 69 0.34 -4.63 -7.57
C VAL A 69 -0.19 -5.95 -7.04
N ASN A 70 -0.01 -7.02 -7.81
CA ASN A 70 -0.26 -8.38 -7.39
C ASN A 70 1.03 -8.98 -6.83
N THR A 71 1.02 -9.43 -5.58
CA THR A 71 2.23 -9.94 -4.92
C THR A 71 1.91 -10.89 -3.77
N PHE A 72 2.82 -11.81 -3.46
CA PHE A 72 2.77 -12.59 -2.22
C PHE A 72 3.49 -11.92 -1.06
N MET A 73 4.44 -11.04 -1.35
CA MET A 73 5.27 -10.39 -0.35
C MET A 73 5.50 -8.92 -0.70
N LEU A 74 5.03 -8.03 0.18
CA LEU A 74 5.37 -6.61 0.17
C LEU A 74 6.49 -6.33 1.17
N GLN A 75 7.53 -5.60 0.75
CA GLN A 75 8.59 -5.12 1.62
C GLN A 75 8.64 -3.59 1.59
N ILE A 76 8.57 -2.98 2.77
CA ILE A 76 8.79 -1.54 2.97
C ILE A 76 10.20 -1.40 3.57
N VAL A 77 11.09 -0.74 2.82
CA VAL A 77 12.50 -0.58 3.18
C VAL A 77 12.76 0.89 3.45
N VAL A 78 13.19 1.20 4.67
CA VAL A 78 13.73 2.52 5.00
C VAL A 78 15.18 2.54 4.54
N LEU A 79 15.48 3.34 3.51
CA LEU A 79 16.83 3.43 2.94
C LEU A 79 17.69 4.43 3.70
N SER A 80 17.08 5.49 4.22
CA SER A 80 17.76 6.51 5.03
C SER A 80 16.77 7.26 5.90
N ASN A 81 17.30 7.82 7.00
CA ASN A 81 16.58 8.74 7.87
C ASN A 81 17.07 10.18 7.71
N HIS A 82 16.31 11.12 8.26
CA HIS A 82 16.77 12.49 8.40
C HIS A 82 17.95 12.57 9.39
N LEU A 83 18.78 13.60 9.25
CA LEU A 83 19.92 13.87 10.14
C LEU A 83 20.88 12.67 10.30
N ASN A 84 20.93 11.76 9.31
CA ASN A 84 21.69 10.52 9.34
C ASN A 84 21.38 9.63 10.57
N GLY A 85 20.13 9.65 11.04
CA GLY A 85 19.71 8.79 12.14
C GLY A 85 19.81 7.30 11.81
N ARG A 86 20.17 6.50 12.82
CA ARG A 86 20.45 5.06 12.68
C ARG A 86 19.18 4.20 12.72
N ASP A 87 18.27 4.53 13.63
CA ASP A 87 17.04 3.80 13.88
C ASP A 87 15.83 4.62 13.40
N THR A 88 14.70 3.97 13.15
CA THR A 88 13.53 4.61 12.51
C THR A 88 12.28 4.46 13.36
N HIS A 89 11.49 5.54 13.46
CA HIS A 89 10.14 5.51 14.01
C HIS A 89 9.11 5.58 12.87
N VAL A 90 8.37 4.48 12.70
CA VAL A 90 7.14 4.46 11.90
C VAL A 90 6.00 4.19 12.87
N ARG A 91 5.16 5.20 13.11
CA ARG A 91 4.13 5.15 14.16
C ARG A 91 2.95 4.27 13.75
N GLN A 92 2.63 4.25 12.46
CA GLN A 92 1.59 3.39 11.93
C GLN A 92 1.79 3.10 10.44
N ILE A 93 1.38 1.91 10.02
CA ILE A 93 1.32 1.50 8.61
C ILE A 93 -0.11 1.04 8.31
N LYS A 94 -0.64 1.46 7.17
CA LYS A 94 -1.90 0.97 6.59
C LYS A 94 -1.66 0.57 5.14
N ILE A 95 -2.18 -0.57 4.74
CA ILE A 95 -2.06 -1.10 3.38
C ILE A 95 -3.46 -1.28 2.84
N TYR A 96 -3.70 -0.79 1.62
CA TYR A 96 -5.00 -0.84 0.97
C TYR A 96 -4.92 -1.56 -0.37
N GLY A 97 -5.88 -2.45 -0.60
CA GLY A 97 -6.16 -3.09 -1.87
C GLY A 97 -7.46 -2.59 -2.50
N PRO A 98 -7.83 -3.10 -3.69
CA PRO A 98 -9.16 -2.87 -4.24
C PRO A 98 -10.24 -3.40 -3.30
N ARG A 99 -11.36 -2.70 -3.24
CA ARG A 99 -12.55 -3.23 -2.59
C ARG A 99 -13.07 -4.40 -3.44
N PRO A 100 -13.18 -5.62 -2.88
CA PRO A 100 -13.78 -6.73 -3.60
C PRO A 100 -15.19 -6.35 -4.04
N ASN A 101 -15.59 -6.76 -5.25
CA ASN A 101 -17.00 -6.64 -5.62
C ASN A 101 -17.80 -7.58 -4.71
N PRO A 102 -18.76 -7.07 -3.90
CA PRO A 102 -19.55 -7.92 -3.01
C PRO A 102 -20.40 -8.96 -3.75
N ILE A 103 -20.64 -8.76 -5.05
CA ILE A 103 -21.43 -9.67 -5.89
C ILE A 103 -20.48 -10.36 -6.87
N PRO A 104 -20.20 -11.67 -6.69
CA PRO A 104 -19.43 -12.45 -7.65
C PRO A 104 -20.10 -12.40 -9.04
N HIS A 105 -19.31 -12.29 -10.10
CA HIS A 105 -19.75 -12.28 -11.51
C HIS A 105 -20.54 -11.05 -11.99
N GLN A 106 -20.75 -10.03 -11.16
CA GLN A 106 -21.35 -8.77 -11.62
C GLN A 106 -20.27 -7.77 -12.04
N GLN A 107 -20.37 -7.18 -13.24
CA GLN A 107 -19.37 -6.23 -13.75
C GLN A 107 -19.56 -4.79 -13.23
N PHE A 108 -20.71 -4.50 -12.65
CA PHE A 108 -21.08 -3.16 -12.18
C PHE A 108 -21.64 -3.22 -10.75
N GLN A 109 -21.56 -2.11 -10.03
CA GLN A 109 -22.18 -1.97 -8.71
C GLN A 109 -23.51 -1.23 -8.85
N PHE A 110 -24.55 -1.73 -8.18
CA PHE A 110 -25.79 -0.99 -8.05
C PHE A 110 -25.54 0.27 -7.21
N THR A 111 -26.06 1.41 -7.66
CA THR A 111 -25.89 2.70 -7.00
C THR A 111 -27.13 3.15 -6.24
N SER A 112 -28.33 2.69 -6.63
CA SER A 112 -29.58 3.01 -5.94
C SER A 112 -29.89 1.99 -4.82
N SER A 113 -30.54 2.46 -3.76
CA SER A 113 -30.97 1.63 -2.63
C SER A 113 -31.93 0.51 -3.06
N GLU A 114 -32.82 0.81 -4.02
CA GLU A 114 -33.78 -0.13 -4.59
C GLU A 114 -33.06 -1.35 -5.17
N PHE A 115 -32.05 -1.14 -6.03
CA PHE A 115 -31.33 -2.25 -6.67
C PHE A 115 -30.34 -2.93 -5.71
N ILE A 116 -29.74 -2.20 -4.77
CA ILE A 116 -28.87 -2.79 -3.75
C ILE A 116 -29.63 -3.80 -2.88
N THR A 117 -30.92 -3.58 -2.62
CA THR A 117 -31.75 -4.51 -1.83
C THR A 117 -31.81 -5.91 -2.44
N TYR A 118 -31.68 -6.03 -3.76
CA TYR A 118 -31.68 -7.31 -4.48
C TYR A 118 -30.27 -7.86 -4.75
N SER A 119 -29.21 -7.24 -4.22
CA SER A 119 -27.83 -7.60 -4.53
C SER A 119 -27.36 -8.92 -3.91
N THR A 120 -27.97 -9.36 -2.81
CA THR A 120 -27.61 -10.60 -2.11
C THR A 120 -28.84 -11.23 -1.47
N VAL A 121 -28.98 -12.54 -1.57
CA VAL A 121 -29.87 -13.30 -0.67
C VAL A 121 -29.01 -13.71 0.53
N ARG A 122 -29.43 -13.36 1.74
CA ARG A 122 -28.67 -13.61 2.99
C ARG A 122 -29.36 -14.65 3.85
#